data_AF-A0A0Q9KSY9-F1
#
_entry.id   AF-A0A0Q9KSY9-F1
#
_cell.length_a   1.000
_cell.length_b   1.000
_cell.length_c   1.000
_cell.angle_alpha   90.00
_cell.angle_beta   90.00
_cell.angle_gamma   90.00
#
_symmetry.space_group_name_H-M   'P 1'
#
loop_
_entity.id
_entity.type
_entity.pdbx_description
1 polymer ?
#
loop_
_entity_poly.entity_id
_entity_poly.type
_entity_poly.pdbx_seq_one_letter_code
_entity_poly.pdbx_strand_id
1 'polypeptide(L)'
;MVQEHFDKDWKELQPTLRFYHATNLPIDSYQADSVSELHLPSGESCFLSGFHPGQIYFADLGIVNEQGQFLPLLRSNTIQTPPIETNQDIPYHQITNDQLDTYRPIAVSFQLLTPEANEHFSAYSVYSPKTAYSADTESGGDTD
;
A
#
# COMPACT_ATOMS: atom_id res chain seq x y z
N MET A 1 -14.25 -3.17 9.69
CA MET A 1 -13.29 -3.82 8.78
C MET A 1 -11.85 -3.77 9.29
N VAL A 2 -11.17 -2.61 9.40
CA VAL A 2 -9.78 -2.57 9.92
C VAL A 2 -9.74 -2.71 11.45
N GLN A 3 -10.54 -1.93 12.17
CA GLN A 3 -10.68 -2.04 13.63
C GLN A 3 -11.12 -3.44 14.07
N GLU A 4 -12.07 -4.06 13.36
CA GLU A 4 -12.54 -5.43 13.64
C GLU A 4 -11.46 -6.49 13.36
N HIS A 5 -10.56 -6.25 12.40
CA HIS A 5 -9.48 -7.18 12.06
C HIS A 5 -8.35 -7.15 13.09
N PHE A 6 -8.06 -5.98 13.66
CA PHE A 6 -6.98 -5.79 14.63
C PHE A 6 -7.45 -5.69 16.09
N ASP A 7 -8.76 -5.70 16.33
CA ASP A 7 -9.41 -5.52 17.65
C ASP A 7 -8.89 -4.31 18.44
N LYS A 8 -8.58 -3.21 17.73
CA LYS A 8 -7.98 -1.98 18.26
C LYS A 8 -8.57 -0.74 17.60
N ASP A 9 -8.66 0.36 18.36
CA ASP A 9 -9.13 1.63 17.79
C ASP A 9 -8.13 2.14 16.72
N TRP A 10 -8.64 2.82 15.70
CA TRP A 10 -7.81 3.36 14.61
C TRP A 10 -6.66 4.23 15.12
N LYS A 11 -6.89 5.00 16.18
CA LYS A 11 -5.86 5.83 16.81
C LYS A 11 -4.73 5.01 17.44
N GLU A 12 -5.04 3.81 17.93
CA GLU A 12 -4.08 2.89 18.53
C GLU A 12 -3.26 2.15 17.47
N LEU A 13 -3.75 2.09 16.24
CA LEU A 13 -3.07 1.47 15.10
C LEU A 13 -2.03 2.37 14.43
N GLN A 14 -1.72 3.53 15.01
CA GLN A 14 -0.69 4.47 14.53
C GLN A 14 -0.81 4.72 13.03
N PRO A 15 -1.93 5.32 12.60
CA PRO A 15 -2.18 5.51 11.19
C PRO A 15 -1.06 6.35 10.58
N THR A 16 -0.51 5.88 9.47
CA THR A 16 0.71 6.42 8.89
C THR A 16 0.52 6.62 7.39
N LEU A 17 0.96 7.77 6.88
CA LEU A 17 1.12 8.02 5.45
C LEU A 17 2.55 7.70 5.05
N ARG A 18 2.71 6.83 4.06
CA ARG A 18 3.98 6.55 3.43
C ARG A 18 4.00 7.14 2.03
N PHE A 19 4.91 8.04 1.77
CA PHE A 19 5.09 8.71 0.49
C PHE A 19 6.21 8.04 -0.30
N TYR A 20 5.96 7.88 -1.59
CA TYR A 20 6.90 7.30 -2.54
C TYR A 20 7.20 8.32 -3.62
N HIS A 21 8.49 8.55 -3.86
CA HIS A 21 8.95 9.28 -5.03
C HIS A 21 8.96 8.32 -6.21
N ALA A 22 8.12 8.60 -7.22
CA ALA A 22 8.06 7.81 -8.42
C ALA A 22 9.04 8.36 -9.47
N THR A 23 10.01 7.55 -9.86
CA THR A 23 10.80 7.78 -11.07
C THR A 23 9.95 7.40 -12.27
N ASN A 24 10.19 8.00 -13.45
CA ASN A 24 9.42 7.79 -14.70
C ASN A 24 9.56 6.36 -15.31
N LEU A 25 9.62 5.32 -14.49
CA LEU A 25 9.62 3.92 -14.90
C LEU A 25 8.17 3.42 -15.07
N PRO A 26 7.93 2.46 -15.99
CA PRO A 26 6.62 1.91 -16.20
C PRO A 26 6.05 1.29 -14.92
N ILE A 27 4.74 1.48 -14.73
CA ILE A 27 3.88 1.16 -13.57
C ILE A 27 4.08 -0.26 -12.99
N ASP A 28 4.64 -1.19 -13.76
CA ASP A 28 4.82 -2.58 -13.37
C ASP A 28 6.10 -2.84 -12.54
N SER A 29 6.99 -1.86 -12.41
CA SER A 29 8.13 -1.90 -11.50
C SER A 29 8.02 -0.76 -10.48
N TYR A 30 7.50 -1.06 -9.28
CA TYR A 30 7.43 -0.13 -8.15
C TYR A 30 8.80 0.15 -7.53
N GLN A 31 9.73 0.68 -8.33
CA GLN A 31 10.99 1.17 -7.81
C GLN A 31 10.78 2.62 -7.37
N ALA A 32 10.42 2.80 -6.11
CA ALA A 32 10.45 4.11 -5.48
C ALA A 32 11.91 4.45 -5.14
N ASP A 33 12.42 5.57 -5.69
CA ASP A 33 13.79 6.03 -5.43
C ASP A 33 13.98 6.47 -3.98
N SER A 34 12.90 6.96 -3.36
CA SER A 34 12.89 7.31 -1.96
C SER A 34 11.51 7.10 -1.35
N VAL A 35 11.52 6.71 -0.07
CA VAL A 35 10.33 6.50 0.73
C VAL A 35 10.43 7.38 1.97
N SER A 36 9.34 8.02 2.34
CA SER A 36 9.23 8.81 3.56
C SER A 36 7.91 8.56 4.26
N GLU A 37 7.88 8.69 5.58
CA GLU A 37 6.70 8.38 6.40
C GLU A 37 6.30 9.53 7.31
N LEU A 38 5.01 9.62 7.56
CA LEU A 38 4.41 10.55 8.50
C LEU A 38 3.30 9.85 9.27
N HIS A 39 3.45 9.75 10.59
CA HIS A 39 2.33 9.42 11.46
C HIS A 39 1.26 10.50 11.33
N LEU A 40 0.02 10.11 11.02
CA LEU A 40 -1.04 11.07 10.80
C LEU A 40 -1.28 11.86 12.09
N PRO A 41 -1.25 13.21 12.02
CA PRO A 41 -1.69 14.03 13.13
C PRO A 41 -3.19 13.87 13.36
N SER A 42 -3.65 14.24 14.56
CA SER A 42 -5.08 14.32 14.83
C SER A 42 -5.72 15.44 14.00
N GLY A 43 -6.65 15.10 13.11
CA GLY A 43 -7.36 16.07 12.29
C GLY A 43 -7.91 15.45 11.01
N GLU A 44 -8.63 16.26 10.23
CA GLU A 44 -9.14 15.86 8.92
C GLU A 44 -8.14 16.11 7.78
N SER A 45 -7.25 17.10 7.96
CA SER A 45 -6.24 17.48 6.97
C SER A 45 -4.96 17.95 7.64
N CYS A 46 -3.85 17.88 6.90
CA CYS A 46 -2.56 18.40 7.34
C CYS A 46 -1.79 18.98 6.15
N PHE A 47 -0.92 19.94 6.45
CA PHE A 47 -0.04 20.55 5.46
C PHE A 47 1.32 19.88 5.50
N LEU A 48 1.89 19.63 4.33
CA LEU A 48 3.14 18.88 4.22
C LEU A 48 4.25 19.74 3.59
N SER A 49 5.48 19.48 4.01
CA SER A 49 6.70 20.11 3.47
C SER A 49 7.80 19.08 3.19
N GLY A 50 8.87 19.51 2.52
CA GLY A 50 10.04 18.68 2.26
C GLY A 50 9.98 17.86 0.96
N PHE A 51 8.97 18.09 0.11
CA PHE A 51 8.89 17.50 -1.22
C PHE A 51 9.67 18.34 -2.23
N HIS A 52 10.37 17.65 -3.13
CA HIS A 52 11.10 18.29 -4.22
C HIS A 52 10.13 18.76 -5.31
N PRO A 53 10.30 19.98 -5.84
CA PRO A 53 9.45 20.54 -6.89
C PRO A 53 9.58 19.79 -8.22
N GLY A 54 8.50 19.78 -9.00
CA GLY A 54 8.45 19.11 -10.31
C GLY A 54 8.51 17.58 -10.26
N GLN A 55 8.56 16.98 -9.07
CA GLN A 55 8.65 15.54 -8.87
C GLN A 55 7.27 14.89 -8.71
N ILE A 56 7.21 13.61 -9.05
CA ILE A 56 6.00 12.78 -9.02
C ILE A 56 5.98 11.96 -7.74
N TYR A 57 4.85 12.00 -7.02
CA TYR A 57 4.65 11.24 -5.78
C TYR A 57 3.30 10.54 -5.76
N PHE A 58 3.24 9.44 -5.02
CA PHE A 58 2.00 8.84 -4.53
C PHE A 58 2.18 8.49 -3.05
N ALA A 59 1.08 8.29 -2.34
CA ALA A 59 1.09 7.95 -0.92
C ALA A 59 0.22 6.73 -0.64
N ASP A 60 0.69 5.89 0.26
CA ASP A 60 -0.12 4.84 0.87
C ASP A 60 -0.57 5.29 2.26
N LEU A 61 -1.86 5.15 2.54
CA LEU A 61 -2.38 5.19 3.91
C LEU A 61 -2.31 3.78 4.47
N GLY A 62 -1.69 3.63 5.63
CA GLY A 62 -1.52 2.36 6.29
C GLY A 62 -1.46 2.47 7.80
N ILE A 63 -1.13 1.35 8.43
CA ILE A 63 -0.89 1.24 9.86
C ILE A 63 0.48 0.61 10.10
N VAL A 64 1.06 0.85 11.27
CA VAL A 64 2.30 0.20 11.67
C VAL A 64 1.97 -0.89 12.69
N ASN A 65 2.38 -2.12 12.42
CA ASN A 65 2.18 -3.23 13.35
C ASN A 65 3.16 -3.16 14.53
N GLU A 66 2.99 -4.04 15.52
CA GLU A 66 3.85 -4.09 16.71
C GLU A 66 5.32 -4.41 16.39
N GLN A 67 5.59 -4.97 15.21
CA GLN A 67 6.93 -5.27 14.70
C GLN A 67 7.55 -4.08 13.95
N GLY A 68 6.88 -2.92 13.88
CA GLY A 68 7.36 -1.74 13.16
C GLY A 68 7.21 -1.84 11.64
N GLN A 69 6.45 -2.81 11.14
CA GLN A 69 6.20 -2.97 9.71
C GLN A 69 4.95 -2.20 9.30
N PHE A 70 5.10 -1.43 8.23
CA PHE A 70 4.00 -0.71 7.61
C PHE A 70 3.13 -1.63 6.76
N LEU A 71 1.83 -1.59 7.01
CA LEU A 71 0.80 -2.34 6.30
C LEU A 71 -0.05 -1.35 5.49
N PRO A 72 0.10 -1.28 4.15
CA PRO A 72 -0.70 -0.39 3.32
C PRO A 72 -2.15 -0.85 3.28
N LEU A 73 -3.08 0.09 3.41
CA LEU A 73 -4.53 -0.13 3.35
C LEU A 73 -5.14 0.48 2.11
N LEU A 74 -4.71 1.70 1.76
CA LEU A 74 -5.20 2.45 0.61
C LEU A 74 -4.05 3.15 -0.08
N ARG A 75 -4.13 3.29 -1.40
CA ARG A 75 -3.16 4.02 -2.22
C ARG A 75 -3.82 5.25 -2.84
N SER A 76 -3.14 6.38 -2.79
CA SER A 76 -3.56 7.61 -3.45
C SER A 76 -3.34 7.53 -4.96
N ASN A 77 -3.96 8.46 -5.68
CA ASN A 77 -3.53 8.77 -7.03
C ASN A 77 -2.12 9.37 -7.02
N THR A 78 -1.44 9.24 -8.16
CA THR A 78 -0.16 9.87 -8.42
C THR A 78 -0.36 11.34 -8.74
N ILE A 79 0.42 12.21 -8.10
CA ILE A 79 0.43 13.65 -8.33
C ILE A 79 1.83 14.14 -8.72
N GLN A 80 1.89 15.25 -9.44
CA GLN A 80 3.14 15.97 -9.70
C GLN A 80 3.15 17.26 -8.89
N THR A 81 4.24 17.49 -8.16
CA THR A 81 4.45 18.75 -7.45
C THR A 81 4.74 19.89 -8.44
N PRO A 82 4.31 21.13 -8.14
CA PRO A 82 4.61 22.26 -9.00
C PRO A 82 6.13 22.43 -9.23
N PRO A 83 6.59 22.70 -10.47
CA PRO A 83 7.99 23.03 -10.72
C PRO A 83 8.31 24.42 -10.15
N ILE A 84 9.54 24.65 -9.70
CA ILE A 84 10.02 26.01 -9.41
C ILE A 84 10.37 26.64 -10.76
N GLU A 85 9.51 27.52 -11.26
CA GLU A 85 9.87 28.41 -12.35
C GLU A 85 10.63 29.60 -11.77
N THR A 86 11.94 29.70 -12.07
CA THR A 86 12.85 30.77 -11.60
C THR A 86 12.40 32.20 -11.92
N ASN A 87 11.30 32.42 -12.65
CA ASN A 87 10.85 33.74 -13.10
C ASN A 87 9.37 34.06 -12.80
N GLN A 88 8.68 33.27 -11.98
CA GLN A 88 7.36 33.66 -11.51
C GLN A 88 7.52 34.22 -10.11
N ASP A 89 7.25 35.52 -9.94
CA ASP A 89 6.90 36.10 -8.66
C ASP A 89 5.83 35.19 -8.05
N ILE A 90 6.23 34.35 -7.09
CA ILE A 90 5.28 33.56 -6.31
C ILE A 90 4.36 34.62 -5.72
N PRO A 91 3.05 34.68 -6.08
CA PRO A 91 2.14 35.41 -5.24
C PRO A 91 2.15 34.60 -3.95
N TYR A 92 2.97 35.04 -3.00
CA TYR A 92 2.78 34.75 -1.61
C TYR A 92 1.37 35.27 -1.35
N HIS A 93 0.35 34.45 -1.61
CA HIS A 93 -0.85 34.52 -0.81
C HIS A 93 -0.28 34.44 0.59
N GLN A 94 -0.36 35.58 1.28
CA GLN A 94 -0.03 35.68 2.68
C GLN A 94 -0.95 34.68 3.35
N ILE A 95 -0.51 33.43 3.44
CA ILE A 95 -1.03 32.47 4.39
C ILE A 95 -0.71 33.17 5.69
N THR A 96 -1.72 33.85 6.25
CA THR A 96 -1.64 34.45 7.56
C THR A 96 -1.08 33.35 8.46
N ASN A 97 0.16 33.55 8.91
CA ASN A 97 1.02 32.55 9.57
C ASN A 97 0.48 32.11 10.95
N ASP A 98 -0.80 32.31 11.20
CA ASP A 98 -1.47 31.98 12.42
C ASP A 98 -1.96 30.53 12.31
N GLN A 99 -1.05 29.61 12.67
CA GLN A 99 -1.33 28.22 13.10
C GLN A 99 -1.58 27.14 12.04
N LEU A 100 -0.83 27.08 10.93
CA LEU A 100 -0.75 25.83 10.15
C LEU A 100 0.49 25.04 10.55
N ASP A 101 0.31 24.03 11.41
CA ASP A 101 1.34 23.03 11.69
C ASP A 101 1.68 22.30 10.38
N THR A 102 2.88 22.59 9.88
CA THR A 102 3.39 21.94 8.67
C THR A 102 4.22 20.73 9.05
N TYR A 103 3.81 19.57 8.58
CA TYR A 103 4.45 18.31 8.88
C TYR A 103 5.51 17.99 7.84
N ARG A 104 6.60 17.36 8.30
CA ARG A 104 7.68 16.91 7.42
C ARG A 104 7.81 15.40 7.53
N PRO A 105 7.50 14.65 6.46
CA PRO A 105 7.74 13.21 6.42
C PRO A 105 9.22 12.88 6.64
N ILE A 106 9.48 11.78 7.34
CA ILE A 106 10.81 11.30 7.69
C ILE A 106 11.23 10.24 6.68
N ALA A 107 12.41 10.38 6.09
CA ALA A 107 12.94 9.38 5.17
C ALA A 107 13.13 8.03 5.88
N VAL A 108 12.68 6.95 5.24
CA VAL A 108 12.80 5.59 5.76
C VAL A 108 13.60 4.71 4.81
N SER A 109 14.42 3.83 5.36
CA SER A 109 15.12 2.82 4.58
C SER A 109 14.13 1.74 4.16
N PHE A 110 13.85 1.63 2.86
CA PHE A 110 12.98 0.59 2.32
C PHE A 110 13.84 -0.46 1.61
N GLN A 111 13.78 -1.70 2.11
CA GLN A 111 14.37 -2.84 1.42
C GLN A 111 13.33 -3.38 0.43
N LEU A 112 13.51 -3.08 -0.85
CA LEU A 112 12.76 -3.74 -1.90
C LEU A 112 13.24 -5.20 -1.94
N LEU A 113 12.49 -6.10 -1.29
CA LEU A 113 12.66 -7.53 -1.48
C LEU A 113 12.23 -7.85 -2.91
N THR A 114 13.20 -8.06 -3.79
CA THR A 114 12.94 -8.68 -5.08
C THR A 114 12.31 -10.04 -4.79
N PRO A 115 11.06 -10.30 -5.19
CA PRO A 115 10.44 -11.58 -4.93
C PRO A 115 11.30 -12.67 -5.59
N GLU A 116 11.69 -13.66 -4.81
CA GLU A 116 12.42 -14.81 -5.33
C GLU A 116 11.46 -15.52 -6.30
N ALA A 117 11.85 -15.57 -7.57
CA ALA A 117 11.05 -16.20 -8.61
C ALA A 117 10.94 -17.69 -8.28
N ASN A 118 9.79 -18.09 -7.74
CA ASN A 118 9.51 -19.49 -7.48
C ASN A 118 9.08 -20.14 -8.80
N GLU A 119 10.02 -20.76 -9.50
CA GLU A 119 9.76 -21.46 -10.78
C GLU A 119 8.72 -22.59 -10.68
N HIS A 120 8.35 -22.98 -9.46
CA HIS A 120 7.48 -24.12 -9.18
C HIS A 120 6.17 -23.75 -8.45
N PHE A 121 5.69 -22.51 -8.56
CA PHE A 121 4.37 -22.16 -8.02
C PHE A 121 3.24 -22.75 -8.87
N SER A 122 2.59 -23.80 -8.37
CA SER A 122 1.38 -24.38 -8.99
C SER A 122 0.13 -23.94 -8.22
N ALA A 123 -0.63 -22.99 -8.77
CA ALA A 123 -1.83 -22.43 -8.15
C ALA A 123 -3.07 -23.35 -8.22
N TYR A 124 -2.99 -24.44 -8.99
CA TYR A 124 -4.13 -25.31 -9.25
C TYR A 124 -3.97 -26.65 -8.54
N SER A 125 -4.81 -26.90 -7.54
CA SER A 125 -5.12 -28.25 -7.10
C SER A 125 -6.26 -28.78 -7.97
N VAL A 126 -6.03 -29.86 -8.72
CA VAL A 126 -7.09 -30.51 -9.51
C VAL A 126 -8.09 -31.15 -8.57
N TYR A 127 -9.32 -30.65 -8.55
CA TYR A 127 -10.43 -31.28 -7.82
C TYR A 127 -10.65 -32.69 -8.36
N SER A 128 -10.44 -33.71 -7.52
CA SER A 128 -10.79 -35.10 -7.82
C SER A 128 -12.14 -35.38 -7.16
N PRO A 129 -13.25 -35.50 -7.92
CA PRO A 129 -14.51 -35.93 -7.33
C PRO A 129 -14.34 -37.31 -6.72
N LYS A 130 -14.73 -37.48 -5.45
CA LYS A 130 -14.84 -38.81 -4.82
C LYS A 130 -15.82 -39.63 -5.65
N THR A 131 -15.32 -40.59 -6.40
CA THR A 131 -16.15 -41.63 -7.02
C THR A 131 -16.83 -42.40 -5.90
N ALA A 132 -18.09 -42.08 -5.62
CA ALA A 132 -18.98 -42.98 -4.92
C ALA A 132 -19.40 -44.10 -5.89
N TYR A 133 -18.48 -45.04 -6.15
CA TYR A 133 -18.90 -46.36 -6.62
C TYR A 133 -19.27 -47.17 -5.38
N SER A 134 -20.53 -47.07 -4.98
CA SER A 134 -21.19 -48.13 -4.24
C SER A 134 -21.55 -49.20 -5.27
N ALA A 135 -20.80 -50.29 -5.26
CA ALA A 135 -21.10 -51.48 -6.02
C ALA A 135 -22.41 -52.09 -5.49
N ASP A 136 -23.46 -52.08 -6.30
CA ASP A 136 -24.54 -53.06 -6.15
C ASP A 136 -24.22 -54.23 -7.08
N THR A 137 -23.56 -55.22 -6.50
CA THR A 137 -23.42 -56.56 -7.04
C THR A 137 -24.75 -57.28 -6.95
N GLU A 138 -25.35 -57.66 -8.08
CA GLU A 138 -26.16 -58.88 -8.10
C GLU A 138 -25.90 -59.65 -9.40
N SER A 139 -25.03 -60.64 -9.23
CA SER A 139 -24.74 -61.71 -10.17
C SER A 139 -25.64 -62.88 -9.81
N GLY A 140 -26.51 -63.30 -10.74
CA GLY A 140 -27.27 -64.56 -10.66
C GLY A 140 -27.44 -65.14 -12.06
N GLY A 141 -26.65 -66.16 -12.39
CA GLY A 141 -26.69 -66.86 -13.68
C GLY A 141 -27.62 -68.08 -13.69
N ASP A 142 -27.96 -68.49 -14.92
CA ASP A 142 -28.30 -69.82 -15.49
C ASP A 142 -29.14 -70.82 -14.67
N THR A 143 -30.26 -71.39 -15.14
CA THR A 143 -30.54 -72.33 -16.26
C THR A 143 -32.06 -72.63 -16.13
N ASP A 144 -32.90 -73.04 -17.10
CA ASP A 144 -32.85 -73.92 -18.29
C ASP A 144 -33.87 -73.43 -19.34
#